data_AF-A0A2D8LZR4-F1
#
_entry.id   AF-A0A2D8LZR4-F1
#
_cell.length_a   1.000
_cell.length_b   1.000
_cell.length_c   1.000
_cell.angle_alpha   90.00
_cell.angle_beta   90.00
_cell.angle_gamma   90.00
#
_symmetry.space_group_name_H-M   'P 1'
#
loop_
_entity.id
_entity.type
_entity.pdbx_description
1 polymer ?
#
loop_
_entity_poly.entity_id
_entity_poly.type
_entity_poly.pdbx_seq_one_letter_code
_entity_poly.pdbx_strand_id
1 'polypeptide(L)'
;MKTALVISLLLLGAVIGHDYWYSQEQNLPFAFTDFGWMIQTYTPSVETELKNYLSPEDLSTYIAPLFETETITIAAGISALLLLFGLLKFIFSEKSENSFFNRFRRNQAKQEKFHHNNLKKRGSIEYKRK
;
A
#
# COMPACT_ATOMS: atom_id res chain seq x y z
N MET A 1 -1.65 -1.86 -4.30
CA MET A 1 -2.93 -1.54 -3.62
C MET A 1 -3.54 -2.74 -2.89
N LYS A 2 -3.85 -3.87 -3.55
CA LYS A 2 -4.43 -5.07 -2.90
C LYS A 2 -3.67 -5.55 -1.66
N THR A 3 -2.35 -5.70 -1.76
CA THR A 3 -1.50 -6.12 -0.63
C THR A 3 -1.55 -5.16 0.55
N ALA A 4 -1.51 -3.84 0.30
CA ALA A 4 -1.60 -2.84 1.35
C ALA A 4 -2.95 -2.93 2.09
N LEU A 5 -4.05 -3.08 1.34
CA LEU A 5 -5.38 -3.25 1.92
C LEU A 5 -5.51 -4.53 2.76
N VAL A 6 -4.97 -5.65 2.29
CA VAL A 6 -4.95 -6.91 3.05
C VAL A 6 -4.15 -6.74 4.35
N ILE A 7 -2.96 -6.13 4.28
CA ILE A 7 -2.13 -5.90 5.47
C ILE A 7 -2.84 -4.96 6.46
N SER A 8 -3.48 -3.89 5.98
CA SER A 8 -4.25 -2.97 6.83
C SER A 8 -5.41 -3.68 7.54
N LEU A 9 -6.17 -4.52 6.83
CA LEU A 9 -7.26 -5.29 7.42
C LEU A 9 -6.75 -6.30 8.46
N LEU A 10 -5.64 -6.99 8.17
CA LEU A 10 -5.02 -7.91 9.11
C LEU A 10 -4.52 -7.19 10.36
N LEU A 11 -3.87 -6.04 10.20
CA LEU A 11 -3.35 -5.24 11.31
C LEU A 11 -4.47 -4.75 12.23
N LEU A 12 -5.50 -4.11 11.67
CA LEU A 12 -6.63 -3.61 12.45
C LEU A 12 -7.42 -4.75 13.10
N GLY A 13 -7.67 -5.83 12.36
CA GLY A 13 -8.35 -7.00 12.88
C GLY A 13 -7.58 -7.68 14.01
N ALA A 14 -6.24 -7.72 13.92
CA ALA A 14 -5.39 -8.27 14.98
C ALA A 14 -5.46 -7.44 16.27
N VAL A 15 -5.43 -6.11 16.17
CA VAL A 15 -5.54 -5.23 17.35
C VAL A 15 -6.91 -5.36 18.01
N ILE A 16 -8.00 -5.25 17.24
CA ILE A 16 -9.36 -5.40 17.77
C ILE A 16 -9.57 -6.79 18.37
N GLY A 17 -9.09 -7.83 17.68
CA GLY A 17 -9.21 -9.22 18.13
C GLY A 17 -8.43 -9.49 19.42
N HIS A 18 -7.25 -8.90 19.55
CA HIS A 18 -6.44 -8.97 20.76
C HIS A 18 -7.13 -8.29 21.95
N ASP A 19 -7.58 -7.04 21.80
CA ASP A 19 -8.27 -6.31 22.87
C ASP A 19 -9.57 -7.00 23.30
N TYR A 20 -10.32 -7.55 22.34
CA TYR A 20 -11.52 -8.33 22.62
C TYR A 20 -11.19 -9.61 23.39
N TRP A 21 -10.19 -10.37 22.94
CA TRP A 21 -9.76 -11.58 23.65
C TRP A 21 -9.30 -11.26 25.07
N TYR A 22 -8.50 -10.20 25.24
CA TYR A 22 -8.02 -9.78 26.56
C TYR A 22 -9.18 -9.36 27.48
N SER A 23 -10.18 -8.65 26.95
CA SER A 23 -11.36 -8.27 27.74
C SER A 23 -12.15 -9.49 28.22
N GLN A 24 -12.28 -10.53 27.39
CA GLN A 24 -12.94 -11.78 27.77
C GLN A 24 -12.12 -12.55 28.81
N GLU A 25 -10.80 -12.67 28.60
CA GLU A 25 -9.91 -13.40 29.49
C GLU A 25 -9.86 -12.78 30.90
N GLN A 26 -9.86 -11.45 30.99
CA GLN A 26 -9.80 -10.73 32.26
C GLN A 26 -11.19 -10.44 32.86
N ASN A 27 -12.28 -10.81 32.18
CA ASN A 27 -13.65 -10.46 32.55
C ASN A 27 -13.83 -8.94 32.81
N LEU A 28 -13.24 -8.13 31.93
CA LEU A 28 -13.26 -6.67 31.98
C LEU A 28 -14.17 -6.11 30.88
N PRO A 29 -14.73 -4.89 31.07
CA PRO A 29 -15.36 -4.16 29.97
C PRO A 29 -14.37 -4.00 28.81
N PHE A 30 -14.88 -4.11 27.58
CA PHE A 30 -14.06 -3.89 26.39
C PHE A 30 -13.54 -2.45 26.34
N ALA A 31 -12.24 -2.31 26.17
CA ALA A 31 -11.54 -1.05 25.94
C ALA A 31 -10.33 -1.31 25.05
N PHE A 32 -9.92 -0.32 24.26
CA PHE A 32 -8.68 -0.42 23.50
C PHE A 32 -7.49 -0.26 24.43
N THR A 33 -6.48 -1.11 24.26
CA THR A 33 -5.26 -1.00 25.07
C THR A 33 -4.37 0.14 24.58
N ASP A 34 -3.72 0.81 25.53
CA ASP A 34 -2.73 1.83 25.23
C ASP A 34 -1.49 1.20 24.57
N PHE A 35 -0.90 1.93 23.64
CA PHE A 35 0.28 1.45 22.91
C PHE A 35 1.47 1.18 23.83
N GLY A 36 1.63 1.98 24.88
CA GLY A 36 2.67 1.79 25.90
C GLY A 36 2.52 0.45 26.61
N TRP A 37 1.29 0.06 26.97
CA TRP A 37 1.02 -1.23 27.59
C TRP A 37 1.35 -2.39 26.63
N MET A 38 1.01 -2.26 25.34
CA MET A 38 1.36 -3.25 24.32
C MET A 38 2.87 -3.42 24.19
N ILE A 39 3.63 -2.32 24.15
CA ILE A 39 5.09 -2.36 24.07
C ILE A 39 5.69 -3.00 25.33
N GLN A 40 5.22 -2.63 26.51
CA GLN A 40 5.68 -3.19 27.78
C GLN A 40 5.38 -4.68 27.92
N THR A 41 4.22 -5.12 27.43
CA THR A 41 3.74 -6.51 27.59
C THR A 41 4.41 -7.45 26.60
N TYR A 42 4.55 -7.04 25.34
CA TYR A 42 4.98 -7.93 24.26
C TYR A 42 6.41 -7.68 23.78
N THR A 43 6.94 -6.48 23.96
CA THR A 43 8.28 -6.09 23.49
C THR A 43 9.03 -5.21 24.52
N PRO A 44 9.21 -5.65 25.78
CA PRO A 44 9.80 -4.82 26.84
C PRO A 44 11.25 -4.39 26.55
N SER A 45 11.97 -5.12 25.69
CA SER A 45 13.30 -4.72 25.22
C SER A 45 13.27 -3.40 24.45
N VAL A 46 12.20 -3.11 23.69
CA VAL A 46 12.08 -1.88 22.90
C VAL A 46 11.97 -0.66 23.82
N GLU A 47 11.20 -0.75 24.91
CA GLU A 47 11.14 0.32 25.90
C GLU A 47 12.52 0.57 26.53
N THR A 48 13.23 -0.51 26.85
CA THR A 48 14.58 -0.42 27.42
C THR A 48 15.55 0.24 26.44
N GLU A 49 15.49 -0.12 25.16
CA GLU A 49 16.31 0.51 24.11
C GLU A 49 15.96 1.98 23.92
N LEU A 50 14.67 2.35 23.89
CA LEU A 50 14.26 3.75 23.78
C LEU A 50 14.82 4.59 24.93
N LYS A 51 14.81 4.05 26.15
CA LYS A 51 15.41 4.70 27.34
C LYS A 51 16.93 4.87 27.24
N ASN A 52 17.61 3.99 26.51
CA ASN A 52 19.06 4.05 26.33
C ASN A 52 19.47 5.00 25.18
N TYR A 53 18.62 5.16 24.16
CA TYR A 53 18.93 5.98 22.98
C TYR A 53 18.45 7.43 23.08
N LEU A 54 17.42 7.69 23.88
CA LEU A 54 16.79 9.01 23.97
C LEU A 54 17.10 9.67 25.31
N SER A 55 17.21 11.00 25.28
CA SER A 55 17.30 11.77 26.52
C SER A 55 15.98 11.66 27.31
N PRO A 56 15.99 11.86 28.64
CA PRO A 56 14.77 11.90 29.44
C PRO A 56 13.73 12.91 28.93
N GLU A 57 14.21 14.02 28.40
CA GLU A 57 13.35 15.10 27.88
C GLU A 57 12.68 14.68 26.57
N ASP A 58 13.40 14.01 25.67
CA ASP A 58 12.83 13.45 24.43
C ASP A 58 11.81 12.34 24.71
N LEU A 59 12.09 11.50 25.71
CA LEU A 59 11.16 10.47 26.15
C LEU A 59 9.85 11.09 26.63
N SER A 60 9.91 12.13 27.47
CA SER A 60 8.70 12.80 27.97
C SER A 60 7.96 13.59 26.89
N THR A 61 8.68 14.21 25.95
CA THR A 61 8.08 15.11 24.96
C THR A 61 7.46 14.35 23.80
N TYR A 62 8.10 13.27 23.34
CA TYR A 62 7.72 12.59 22.12
C TYR A 62 7.22 11.16 22.33
N ILE A 63 7.80 10.41 23.27
CA ILE A 63 7.49 8.99 23.45
C ILE A 63 6.31 8.78 24.42
N ALA A 64 6.25 9.53 25.52
CA ALA A 64 5.17 9.40 26.49
C ALA A 64 3.77 9.64 25.87
N PRO A 65 3.54 10.69 25.04
CA PRO A 65 2.25 10.87 24.39
C PRO A 65 1.90 9.73 23.42
N LEU A 66 2.89 9.14 22.75
CA LEU A 66 2.69 7.98 21.88
C LEU A 66 2.28 6.75 22.68
N PHE A 67 2.83 6.57 23.88
CA PHE A 67 2.54 5.44 24.75
C PHE A 67 1.14 5.52 25.36
N GLU A 68 0.62 6.73 25.59
CA GLU A 68 -0.74 6.98 26.06
C GLU A 68 -1.79 6.91 24.93
N THR A 69 -1.37 6.75 23.68
CA THR A 69 -2.30 6.65 22.55
C THR A 69 -2.85 5.23 22.44
N GLU A 70 -4.16 5.10 22.21
CA GLU A 70 -4.79 3.80 21.96
C GLU A 70 -4.11 3.07 20.78
N THR A 71 -3.82 1.79 20.96
CA THR A 71 -3.13 0.95 19.96
C THR A 71 -3.89 0.93 18.63
N ILE A 72 -5.23 0.97 18.67
CA ILE A 72 -6.07 1.01 17.47
C ILE A 72 -5.83 2.28 16.65
N THR A 73 -5.56 3.41 17.31
CA THR A 73 -5.27 4.69 16.65
C THR A 73 -3.92 4.65 15.94
N ILE A 74 -2.89 4.08 16.58
CA ILE A 74 -1.58 3.86 15.95
C ILE A 74 -1.70 2.91 14.74
N ALA A 75 -2.42 1.79 14.90
CA ALA A 75 -2.65 0.83 13.84
C ALA A 75 -3.43 1.41 12.65
N ALA A 76 -4.42 2.27 12.92
CA ALA A 76 -5.15 3.01 11.89
C ALA A 76 -4.24 4.00 11.16
N GLY A 77 -3.38 4.73 11.87
CA GLY A 77 -2.38 5.62 11.29
C GLY A 77 -1.42 4.90 10.34
N ILE A 78 -0.84 3.77 10.78
CA ILE A 78 0.03 2.92 9.96
C ILE A 78 -0.73 2.40 8.73
N SER A 79 -1.97 1.95 8.92
CA SER A 79 -2.82 1.46 7.83
C SER A 79 -3.08 2.55 6.77
N ALA A 80 -3.37 3.78 7.20
CA ALA A 80 -3.57 4.91 6.31
C ALA A 80 -2.31 5.23 5.49
N LEU A 81 -1.14 5.20 6.11
CA LEU A 81 0.15 5.43 5.43
C LEU A 81 0.45 4.33 4.39
N LEU A 82 0.20 3.06 4.73
CA LEU A 82 0.38 1.94 3.80
C LEU A 82 -0.53 2.05 2.58
N LEU A 83 -1.80 2.43 2.79
CA LEU A 83 -2.75 2.65 1.70
C LEU A 83 -2.35 3.84 0.83
N LEU A 84 -1.95 4.96 1.45
CA LEU A 84 -1.44 6.13 0.73
C LEU A 84 -0.23 5.78 -0.13
N PHE A 85 0.76 5.08 0.42
CA PHE A 85 1.92 4.64 -0.35
C PHE A 85 1.53 3.67 -1.48
N GLY A 86 0.57 2.78 -1.22
CA GLY A 86 -0.01 1.91 -2.24
C GLY A 86 -0.71 2.66 -3.38
N LEU A 87 -1.39 3.76 -3.07
CA LEU A 87 -2.04 4.66 -4.03
C LEU A 87 -1.01 5.45 -4.84
N LEU A 88 0.01 6.02 -4.19
CA LEU A 88 1.10 6.72 -4.87
C LEU A 88 1.83 5.77 -5.83
N LYS A 89 2.14 4.54 -5.40
CA LYS A 89 2.71 3.52 -6.30
C LYS A 89 1.81 3.23 -7.50
N PHE A 90 0.50 3.18 -7.32
CA PHE A 90 -0.43 2.97 -8.42
C PHE A 90 -0.39 4.13 -9.41
N ILE A 91 -0.53 5.36 -8.93
CA ILE A 91 -0.51 6.59 -9.74
C ILE A 91 0.83 6.75 -10.48
N PHE A 92 1.96 6.51 -9.81
CA PHE A 92 3.28 6.63 -10.43
C PHE A 92 3.66 5.42 -11.32
N SER A 93 3.05 4.26 -11.11
CA SER A 93 3.25 3.09 -11.97
C SER A 93 2.56 3.23 -13.34
N GLU A 94 1.51 4.05 -13.44
CA GLU A 94 0.83 4.36 -14.71
C GLU A 94 1.72 5.09 -15.72
N LYS A 95 2.88 5.65 -15.32
CA LYS A 95 3.89 6.11 -16.28
C LYS A 95 4.53 4.99 -17.11
N SER A 96 4.30 3.72 -16.79
CA SER A 96 4.76 2.56 -17.60
C SER A 96 3.68 1.97 -18.51
N GLU A 97 2.41 2.42 -18.41
CA GLU A 97 1.30 1.93 -19.23
C GLU A 97 1.20 2.56 -20.62
N ASN A 98 2.30 3.13 -21.11
CA ASN A 98 2.48 3.35 -22.55
C ASN A 98 2.45 2.03 -23.36
N SER A 99 2.37 0.85 -22.74
CA SER A 99 2.22 -0.44 -23.43
C SER A 99 0.93 -0.53 -24.25
N PHE A 100 -0.23 -0.07 -23.74
CA PHE A 100 -1.49 -0.21 -24.47
C PHE A 100 -1.57 0.75 -25.65
N PHE A 101 -1.26 2.03 -25.43
CA PHE A 101 -1.19 3.03 -26.51
C PHE A 101 -0.09 2.73 -27.53
N ASN A 102 1.09 2.26 -27.10
CA ASN A 102 2.13 1.86 -28.04
C ASN A 102 1.76 0.60 -28.83
N ARG A 103 1.03 -0.36 -28.24
CA ARG A 103 0.52 -1.53 -28.97
C ARG A 103 -0.56 -1.13 -29.97
N PHE A 104 -1.50 -0.25 -29.58
CA PHE A 104 -2.51 0.29 -30.49
C PHE A 104 -1.87 1.05 -31.65
N ARG A 105 -0.91 1.94 -31.37
CA ARG A 105 -0.19 2.72 -32.38
C ARG A 105 0.65 1.83 -33.31
N ARG A 106 1.28 0.78 -32.79
CA ARG A 106 1.99 -0.22 -33.61
C ARG A 106 1.04 -1.02 -34.50
N ASN A 107 -0.16 -1.35 -34.02
CA ASN A 107 -1.13 -2.12 -34.79
C ASN A 107 -1.78 -1.28 -35.89
N GLN A 108 -2.08 0.00 -35.64
CA GLN A 108 -2.52 0.93 -36.68
C GLN A 108 -1.45 1.13 -37.76
N ALA A 109 -0.19 1.37 -37.37
CA ALA A 109 0.91 1.52 -38.32
C ALA A 109 1.14 0.25 -39.18
N LYS A 110 0.86 -0.94 -38.63
CA LYS A 110 0.88 -2.20 -39.40
C LYS A 110 -0.27 -2.25 -40.41
N GLN A 111 -1.50 -1.92 -40.00
CA GLN A 111 -2.65 -1.93 -40.90
C GLN A 111 -2.48 -0.93 -42.06
N GLU A 112 -1.96 0.27 -41.80
CA GLU A 112 -1.66 1.25 -42.85
C GLU A 112 -0.63 0.72 -43.86
N LYS A 113 0.45 0.08 -43.39
CA LYS A 113 1.45 -0.54 -44.29
C LYS A 113 0.87 -1.69 -45.12
N PHE A 114 0.00 -2.52 -44.55
CA PHE A 114 -0.68 -3.59 -45.28
C PHE A 114 -1.62 -3.05 -46.36
N HIS A 115 -2.43 -2.03 -46.05
CA HIS A 115 -3.31 -1.39 -47.02
C HIS A 115 -2.53 -0.73 -48.15
N HIS A 116 -1.45 -0.02 -47.83
CA HIS A 116 -0.65 0.66 -48.85
C HIS A 116 0.05 -0.34 -49.81
N ASN A 117 0.57 -1.45 -49.29
CA ASN A 117 1.18 -2.50 -50.11
C ASN A 117 0.17 -3.22 -51.02
N ASN A 118 -1.05 -3.47 -50.53
CA ASN A 118 -2.10 -4.10 -51.35
C ASN A 118 -2.58 -3.19 -52.49
N LEU A 119 -2.69 -1.88 -52.25
CA LEU A 119 -3.02 -0.90 -53.29
C LEU A 119 -1.92 -0.82 -54.36
N LYS A 120 -0.64 -0.80 -53.94
CA LYS A 120 0.50 -0.80 -54.87
C LYS A 120 0.55 -2.08 -55.71
N LYS A 121 0.22 -3.22 -55.11
CA LYS A 121 0.16 -4.52 -55.80
C LYS A 121 -1.00 -4.58 -56.80
N ARG A 122 -2.19 -4.06 -56.46
CA ARG A 122 -3.33 -3.96 -57.39
C ARG A 122 -3.02 -3.04 -58.57
N GLY A 123 -2.47 -1.85 -58.35
CA GLY A 123 -2.08 -0.94 -59.44
C GLY A 123 -1.02 -1.54 -60.38
N SER A 124 -0.10 -2.37 -59.86
CA SER A 124 0.91 -3.05 -60.69
C SER A 124 0.36 -4.21 -61.53
N ILE A 125 -0.76 -4.83 -61.11
CA ILE A 125 -1.41 -5.92 -61.85
C ILE A 125 -2.26 -5.36 -62.99
N GLU A 126 -2.89 -4.20 -62.78
CA GLU A 126 -3.73 -3.54 -63.77
C GLU A 126 -2.90 -3.01 -64.96
N TYR A 127 -1.67 -2.56 -64.72
CA TYR A 127 -0.73 -2.15 -65.77
C TYR A 127 -0.16 -3.31 -66.61
N LYS A 128 -0.18 -4.55 -66.11
CA LYS A 128 0.29 -5.74 -66.85
C LYS A 128 -0.78 -6.38 -67.73
N ARG A 129 -2.04 -5.93 -67.64
CA ARG A 129 -3.18 -6.45 -68.42
C ARG A 129 -3.59 -5.56 -69.60
N LYS A 130 -2.82 -4.49 -69.89
CA LYS A 130 -2.97 -3.69 -71.11
C LYS A 130 -1.85 -4.03 -72.08
#